data_AF-A0A3D3UR72-F1
#
_entry.id   AF-A0A3D3UR72-F1
#
_cell.length_a   1.000
_cell.length_b   1.000
_cell.length_c   1.000
_cell.angle_alpha   90.00
_cell.angle_beta   90.00
_cell.angle_gamma   90.00
#
_symmetry.space_group_name_H-M   'P 1'
#
loop_
_entity.id
_entity.type
_entity.pdbx_description
1 polymer ?
#
loop_
_entity_poly.entity_id
_entity_poly.type
_entity_poly.pdbx_seq_one_letter_code
_entity_poly.pdbx_strand_id
1 'polypeptide(L)'
;VPSTGFVVNVTEIDRAVREFAVPIFTGRIKQDFNRAKHIGFSEIAELLRSARDQLTDKFGTASLSELGLKLNPFRKIALDSKDLDMVYFSEKFEFAAMHKLWNDDFSEQRNLDIFGKCANPTGHGHNYIVEITVQMPASRNDFRIGDFERIVDDEFIKLVDHKNLNADVEQFDKMNPTVENIAGVAWNQLAGRFGKVRLHRVTVWETDKTYCSYEG
;
A
#
# COMPACT_ATOMS: atom_id res chain seq x y z
N VAL A 1 -29.31 9.53 -6.44
CA VAL A 1 -28.18 9.09 -7.30
C VAL A 1 -28.03 10.12 -8.41
N PRO A 2 -26.81 10.60 -8.72
CA PRO A 2 -26.58 11.58 -9.78
C PRO A 2 -27.12 11.04 -11.11
N SER A 3 -27.82 11.85 -11.89
CA SER A 3 -28.37 11.45 -13.20
C SER A 3 -27.28 11.09 -14.22
N THR A 4 -26.07 11.59 -14.00
CA THR A 4 -24.87 11.32 -14.80
C THR A 4 -24.14 10.04 -14.40
N GLY A 5 -24.49 9.42 -13.27
CA GLY A 5 -23.73 8.32 -12.65
C GLY A 5 -22.44 8.74 -11.97
N PHE A 6 -22.00 10.01 -12.09
CA PHE A 6 -20.81 10.53 -11.41
C PHE A 6 -21.15 11.25 -10.11
N VAL A 7 -20.45 10.91 -9.03
CA VAL A 7 -20.54 11.64 -7.76
C VAL A 7 -19.91 13.03 -7.88
N VAL A 8 -18.73 13.11 -8.52
CA VAL A 8 -18.02 14.34 -8.91
C VAL A 8 -17.29 14.06 -10.22
N ASN A 9 -17.24 15.01 -11.15
CA ASN A 9 -16.50 14.82 -12.40
C ASN A 9 -14.98 14.88 -12.16
N VAL A 10 -14.20 14.00 -12.79
CA VAL A 10 -12.73 14.02 -12.70
C VAL A 10 -12.13 15.37 -13.12
N THR A 11 -12.74 16.07 -14.09
CA THR A 11 -12.28 17.40 -14.51
C THR A 11 -12.52 18.47 -13.44
N GLU A 12 -13.60 18.33 -12.66
CA GLU A 12 -13.87 19.21 -11.51
C GLU A 12 -12.89 18.94 -10.38
N ILE A 13 -12.57 17.67 -10.12
CA ILE A 13 -11.54 17.27 -9.17
C ILE A 13 -10.18 17.86 -9.56
N ASP A 14 -9.73 17.68 -10.81
CA ASP A 14 -8.45 18.20 -11.29
C ASP A 14 -8.40 19.74 -11.18
N ARG A 15 -9.46 20.44 -11.60
CA ARG A 15 -9.56 21.90 -11.47
C ARG A 15 -9.46 22.35 -10.02
N ALA A 16 -10.24 21.77 -9.11
CA ALA A 16 -10.23 22.13 -7.71
C ALA A 16 -8.87 21.87 -7.05
N VAL A 17 -8.24 20.72 -7.35
CA VAL A 17 -6.90 20.40 -6.84
C VAL A 17 -5.86 21.41 -7.35
N ARG A 18 -5.88 21.77 -8.64
CA ARG A 18 -4.95 22.75 -9.21
C ARG A 18 -5.13 24.15 -8.63
N GLU A 19 -6.37 24.56 -8.39
CA GLU A 19 -6.70 25.90 -7.91
C GLU A 19 -6.44 26.05 -6.40
N PHE A 20 -6.79 25.04 -5.60
CA PHE A 20 -6.84 25.16 -4.15
C PHE A 20 -5.74 24.40 -3.40
N ALA A 21 -5.27 23.26 -3.92
CA ALA A 21 -4.25 22.45 -3.24
C ALA A 21 -2.83 22.73 -3.76
N VAL A 22 -2.62 22.76 -5.08
CA VAL A 22 -1.28 22.95 -5.69
C VAL A 22 -0.57 24.23 -5.22
N PRO A 23 -1.24 25.40 -5.04
CA PRO A 23 -0.58 26.60 -4.56
C PRO A 23 0.02 26.47 -3.15
N ILE A 24 -0.58 25.65 -2.28
CA ILE A 24 -0.10 25.40 -0.91
C ILE A 24 1.27 24.70 -0.97
N PHE A 25 1.35 23.61 -1.74
CA PHE A 25 2.60 22.87 -1.95
C PHE A 25 3.65 23.74 -2.64
N THR A 26 3.26 24.47 -3.69
CA THR A 26 4.17 25.35 -4.45
C THR A 26 4.75 26.44 -3.55
N GLY A 27 3.92 27.06 -2.71
CA GLY A 27 4.35 28.09 -1.76
C GLY A 27 5.38 27.55 -0.76
N ARG A 28 5.10 26.39 -0.16
CA ARG A 28 6.01 25.78 0.83
C ARG A 28 7.31 25.30 0.21
N ILE A 29 7.27 24.63 -0.94
CA ILE A 29 8.47 24.17 -1.65
C ILE A 29 9.39 25.37 -1.97
N LYS A 30 8.83 26.49 -2.46
CA LYS A 30 9.61 27.70 -2.72
C LYS A 30 10.27 28.26 -1.45
N GLN A 31 9.53 28.29 -0.34
CA GLN A 31 10.05 28.80 0.94
C GLN A 31 11.17 27.90 1.51
N ASP A 32 10.98 26.58 1.50
CA ASP A 32 11.94 25.63 2.09
C ASP A 32 13.17 25.44 1.20
N PHE A 33 13.00 25.42 -0.13
CA PHE A 33 14.12 25.40 -1.09
C PHE A 33 15.05 26.60 -0.90
N ASN A 34 14.48 27.81 -0.77
CA ASN A 34 15.26 29.03 -0.55
C ASN A 34 16.03 29.03 0.79
N ARG A 35 15.69 28.14 1.71
CA ARG A 35 16.31 28.01 3.04
C ARG A 35 17.17 26.77 3.18
N ALA A 36 17.33 25.96 2.12
CA ALA A 36 17.98 24.65 2.16
C ALA A 36 17.45 23.73 3.27
N LYS A 37 16.15 23.84 3.61
CA LYS A 37 15.51 23.04 4.67
C LYS A 37 14.94 21.76 4.07
N HIS A 38 15.24 20.62 4.70
CA HIS A 38 14.59 19.35 4.39
C HIS A 38 13.12 19.35 4.86
N ILE A 39 12.20 18.85 4.03
CA ILE A 39 10.78 18.71 4.36
C ILE A 39 10.58 17.35 5.02
N GLY A 40 10.28 17.34 6.33
CA GLY A 40 10.01 16.13 7.10
C GLY A 40 8.59 15.60 6.95
N PHE A 41 8.31 14.46 7.58
CA PHE A 41 6.97 13.84 7.60
C PHE A 41 5.91 14.77 8.22
N SER A 42 6.25 15.45 9.32
CA SER A 42 5.36 16.42 9.97
C SER A 42 4.97 17.56 9.03
N GLU A 43 5.92 18.10 8.27
CA GLU A 43 5.65 19.16 7.30
C GLU A 43 4.78 18.67 6.13
N ILE A 44 4.98 17.43 5.66
CA ILE A 44 4.13 16.84 4.62
C ILE A 44 2.71 16.64 5.14
N ALA A 45 2.55 16.18 6.38
CA ALA A 45 1.26 16.01 7.03
C ALA A 45 0.51 17.36 7.16
N GLU A 46 1.21 18.43 7.56
CA GLU A 46 0.66 19.78 7.61
C GLU A 46 0.22 20.28 6.23
N LEU A 47 1.00 20.02 5.18
CA LEU A 47 0.66 20.38 3.81
C LEU A 47 -0.59 19.65 3.31
N LEU A 48 -0.66 18.35 3.56
CA LEU A 48 -1.84 17.54 3.23
C LEU A 48 -3.07 18.04 3.99
N ARG A 49 -2.95 18.36 5.28
CA ARG A 49 -4.07 18.89 6.08
C ARG A 49 -4.56 20.23 5.54
N SER A 50 -3.63 21.14 5.26
CA SER A 50 -3.93 22.45 4.68
C SER A 50 -4.64 22.31 3.32
N ALA A 51 -4.17 21.41 2.46
CA ALA A 51 -4.80 21.13 1.17
C ALA A 51 -6.19 20.50 1.32
N ARG A 52 -6.37 19.57 2.25
CA ARG A 52 -7.66 18.97 2.55
C ARG A 52 -8.67 20.01 3.01
N ASP A 53 -8.26 20.95 3.85
CA ASP A 53 -9.15 22.01 4.36
C ASP A 53 -9.61 22.95 3.25
N GLN A 54 -8.75 23.24 2.27
CA GLN A 54 -9.12 24.02 1.09
C GLN A 54 -9.97 23.25 0.07
N LEU A 55 -10.04 21.91 0.15
CA LEU A 55 -10.78 21.07 -0.78
C LEU A 55 -12.13 20.58 -0.24
N THR A 56 -12.33 20.61 1.08
CA THR A 56 -13.47 19.96 1.76
C THR A 56 -14.84 20.42 1.27
N ASP A 57 -14.98 21.68 0.90
CA ASP A 57 -16.24 22.29 0.44
C ASP A 57 -16.34 22.39 -1.09
N LYS A 58 -15.36 21.86 -1.84
CA LYS A 58 -15.26 22.03 -3.30
C LYS A 58 -16.02 20.98 -4.11
N PHE A 59 -16.59 19.97 -3.45
CA PHE A 59 -17.20 18.81 -4.09
C PHE A 59 -18.71 18.66 -3.79
N GLY A 60 -19.38 19.77 -3.50
CA GLY A 60 -20.83 19.79 -3.25
C GLY A 60 -21.20 18.95 -2.03
N THR A 61 -22.02 17.91 -2.22
CA THR A 61 -22.42 16.99 -1.14
C THR A 61 -21.45 15.83 -0.92
N ALA A 62 -20.43 15.69 -1.76
CA ALA A 62 -19.44 14.63 -1.62
C ALA A 62 -18.43 15.01 -0.51
N SER A 63 -18.11 14.03 0.34
CA SER A 63 -17.06 14.16 1.34
C SER A 63 -15.73 13.63 0.82
N LEU A 64 -14.66 14.41 0.97
CA LEU A 64 -13.31 13.94 0.74
C LEU A 64 -12.95 12.89 1.81
N SER A 65 -12.68 11.64 1.41
CA SER A 65 -12.36 10.55 2.35
C SER A 65 -10.87 10.44 2.67
N GLU A 66 -10.01 10.60 1.67
CA GLU A 66 -8.56 10.47 1.81
C GLU A 66 -7.89 11.50 0.89
N LEU A 67 -6.80 12.10 1.35
CA LEU A 67 -5.91 12.89 0.51
C LEU A 67 -4.49 12.32 0.57
N GLY A 68 -3.96 11.94 -0.60
CA GLY A 68 -2.64 11.31 -0.71
C GLY A 68 -1.66 12.12 -1.56
N LEU A 69 -0.42 12.25 -1.09
CA LEU A 69 0.72 12.73 -1.86
C LEU A 69 1.57 11.54 -2.30
N LYS A 70 1.67 11.32 -3.61
CA LYS A 70 2.67 10.42 -4.18
C LYS A 70 4.02 11.12 -4.18
N LEU A 71 4.97 10.61 -3.41
CA LEU A 71 6.33 11.15 -3.35
C LEU A 71 7.14 10.71 -4.57
N ASN A 72 6.90 9.47 -5.00
CA ASN A 72 7.42 8.84 -6.21
C ASN A 72 6.47 7.68 -6.58
N PRO A 73 6.75 6.88 -7.63
CA PRO A 73 5.90 5.75 -8.02
C PRO A 73 5.70 4.66 -6.95
N PHE A 74 6.61 4.57 -5.98
CA PHE A 74 6.67 3.52 -4.96
C PHE A 74 6.23 3.99 -3.57
N ARG A 75 6.27 5.31 -3.29
CA ARG A 75 5.97 5.89 -1.98
C ARG A 75 4.82 6.87 -2.01
N LYS A 76 3.94 6.73 -1.02
CA LYS A 76 2.79 7.62 -0.80
C LYS A 76 2.69 7.97 0.68
N ILE A 77 2.34 9.21 0.97
CA ILE A 77 1.83 9.63 2.28
C ILE A 77 0.37 10.03 2.12
N ALA A 78 -0.50 9.63 3.04
CA ALA A 78 -1.91 9.98 3.01
C ALA A 78 -2.45 10.44 4.38
N LEU A 79 -3.52 11.21 4.34
CA LEU A 79 -4.38 11.54 5.47
C LEU A 79 -5.77 10.93 5.23
N ASP A 80 -6.33 10.30 6.25
CA ASP A 80 -7.77 9.97 6.30
C ASP A 80 -8.52 11.20 6.84
N SER A 81 -9.56 11.64 6.14
CA SER A 81 -10.37 12.78 6.55
C SER A 81 -11.18 12.53 7.83
N LYS A 82 -11.33 11.27 8.27
CA LYS A 82 -11.99 10.89 9.52
C LYS A 82 -11.08 10.98 10.74
N ASP A 83 -9.76 10.88 10.54
CA ASP A 83 -8.76 10.95 11.60
C ASP A 83 -7.56 11.80 11.13
N LEU A 84 -7.70 13.12 11.31
CA LEU A 84 -6.70 14.11 10.89
C LEU A 84 -5.44 14.10 11.77
N ASP A 85 -5.45 13.33 12.85
CA ASP A 85 -4.30 13.13 13.73
C ASP A 85 -3.45 11.94 13.28
N MET A 86 -3.90 11.15 12.31
CA MET A 86 -3.17 10.01 11.76
C MET A 86 -2.70 10.27 10.33
N VAL A 87 -1.47 9.83 10.06
CA VAL A 87 -0.89 9.79 8.71
C VAL A 87 -0.56 8.36 8.34
N TYR A 88 -0.68 8.06 7.06
CA TYR A 88 -0.38 6.77 6.48
C TYR A 88 0.84 6.90 5.57
N PHE A 89 1.82 6.02 5.76
CA PHE A 89 2.95 5.89 4.85
C PHE A 89 2.85 4.53 4.16
N SER A 90 2.85 4.54 2.83
CA SER A 90 2.85 3.35 1.98
C SER A 90 4.13 3.29 1.17
N GLU A 91 4.75 2.12 1.11
CA GLU A 91 5.87 1.84 0.22
C GLU A 91 5.72 0.48 -0.45
N LYS A 92 6.04 0.45 -1.75
CA LYS A 92 6.04 -0.75 -2.58
C LYS A 92 7.43 -1.40 -2.63
N PHE A 93 7.44 -2.71 -2.48
CA PHE A 93 8.58 -3.60 -2.65
C PHE A 93 8.25 -4.65 -3.71
N GLU A 94 9.28 -5.26 -4.27
CA GLU A 94 9.14 -6.30 -5.28
C GLU A 94 9.84 -7.57 -4.81
N PHE A 95 9.27 -8.73 -5.16
CA PHE A 95 9.96 -10.01 -5.01
C PHE A 95 9.57 -10.96 -6.14
N ALA A 96 10.51 -11.79 -6.57
CA ALA A 96 10.29 -12.80 -7.59
C ALA A 96 10.13 -14.17 -6.92
N ALA A 97 9.02 -14.87 -7.15
CA ALA A 97 8.82 -16.19 -6.58
C ALA A 97 8.07 -17.11 -7.52
N MET A 98 8.25 -18.42 -7.33
CA MET A 98 7.48 -19.45 -8.01
C MET A 98 6.60 -20.21 -7.02
N HIS A 99 5.49 -20.75 -7.52
CA HIS A 99 4.55 -21.55 -6.75
C HIS A 99 3.66 -22.45 -7.61
N LYS A 100 2.87 -23.28 -6.94
CA LYS A 100 1.77 -24.08 -7.47
C LYS A 100 0.60 -24.00 -6.50
N LEU A 101 -0.61 -23.86 -7.04
CA LEU A 101 -1.84 -24.01 -6.26
C LEU A 101 -2.31 -25.46 -6.35
N TRP A 102 -2.33 -26.13 -5.21
CA TRP A 102 -2.61 -27.55 -5.12
C TRP A 102 -3.18 -27.94 -3.76
N ASN A 103 -4.16 -28.83 -3.74
CA ASN A 103 -4.69 -29.42 -2.52
C ASN A 103 -4.48 -30.94 -2.57
N ASP A 104 -3.73 -31.48 -1.61
CA ASP A 104 -3.42 -32.92 -1.54
C ASP A 104 -4.62 -33.79 -1.21
N ASP A 105 -5.70 -33.21 -0.65
CA ASP A 105 -6.97 -33.93 -0.43
C ASP A 105 -7.81 -34.05 -1.71
N PHE A 106 -7.41 -33.38 -2.80
CA PHE A 106 -8.12 -33.43 -4.08
C PHE A 106 -7.46 -34.43 -5.04
N SER A 107 -8.28 -35.05 -5.91
CA SER A 107 -7.74 -35.75 -7.07
C SER A 107 -7.03 -34.76 -8.01
N GLU A 108 -6.11 -35.26 -8.82
CA GLU A 108 -5.41 -34.44 -9.83
C GLU A 108 -6.39 -33.70 -10.74
N GLN A 109 -7.40 -34.40 -11.27
CA GLN A 109 -8.42 -33.78 -12.12
C GLN A 109 -9.13 -32.64 -11.40
N ARG A 110 -9.48 -32.82 -10.12
CA ARG A 110 -10.15 -31.78 -9.34
C ARG A 110 -9.24 -30.57 -9.09
N ASN A 111 -7.94 -30.77 -8.87
CA ASN A 111 -6.99 -29.67 -8.78
C ASN A 111 -6.92 -28.89 -10.09
N LEU A 112 -6.84 -29.58 -11.23
CA LEU A 112 -6.84 -28.95 -12.56
C LEU A 112 -8.15 -28.21 -12.84
N ASP A 113 -9.30 -28.75 -12.43
CA ASP A 113 -10.61 -28.10 -12.64
C ASP A 113 -10.76 -26.83 -11.80
N ILE A 114 -10.24 -26.81 -10.57
CA ILE A 114 -10.38 -25.68 -9.63
C ILE A 114 -9.31 -24.61 -9.88
N PHE A 115 -8.04 -25.00 -9.98
CA PHE A 115 -6.93 -24.06 -10.07
C PHE A 115 -6.45 -23.83 -11.50
N GLY A 116 -6.91 -24.62 -12.47
CA GLY A 116 -6.57 -24.47 -13.87
C GLY A 116 -5.06 -24.49 -14.11
N LYS A 117 -4.56 -23.48 -14.83
CA LYS A 117 -3.13 -23.34 -15.14
C LYS A 117 -2.25 -23.19 -13.90
N CYS A 118 -2.79 -22.71 -12.78
CA CYS A 118 -2.04 -22.54 -11.54
C CYS A 118 -1.74 -23.87 -10.84
N ALA A 119 -2.43 -24.96 -11.20
CA ALA A 119 -2.15 -26.32 -10.75
C ALA A 119 -1.11 -27.08 -11.58
N ASN A 120 -0.38 -26.40 -12.51
CA ASN A 120 0.70 -27.03 -13.26
C ASN A 120 1.66 -27.76 -12.29
N PRO A 121 1.92 -29.08 -12.46
CA PRO A 121 2.76 -29.85 -11.55
C PRO A 121 4.15 -29.28 -11.31
N THR A 122 4.74 -28.59 -12.30
CA THR A 122 6.06 -27.95 -12.18
C THR A 122 6.01 -26.52 -11.62
N GLY A 123 4.81 -26.02 -11.30
CA GLY A 123 4.58 -24.65 -10.87
C GLY A 123 4.68 -23.61 -11.99
N HIS A 124 4.61 -22.35 -11.58
CA HIS A 124 4.78 -21.14 -12.37
C HIS A 124 5.30 -20.03 -11.44
N GLY A 125 5.62 -18.85 -11.95
CA GLY A 125 6.11 -17.77 -11.09
C GLY A 125 5.65 -16.39 -11.53
N HIS A 126 5.87 -15.43 -10.64
CA HIS A 126 5.47 -14.04 -10.80
C HIS A 126 6.53 -13.10 -10.23
N ASN A 127 6.51 -11.87 -10.73
CA ASN A 127 7.18 -10.75 -10.08
C ASN A 127 6.09 -10.03 -9.27
N TYR A 128 6.02 -10.36 -7.99
CA TYR A 128 5.03 -9.81 -7.08
C TYR A 128 5.42 -8.39 -6.69
N ILE A 129 4.40 -7.55 -6.49
CA ILE A 129 4.55 -6.27 -5.80
C ILE A 129 3.87 -6.42 -4.44
N VAL A 130 4.53 -5.96 -3.37
CA VAL A 130 3.92 -5.83 -2.04
C VAL A 130 3.98 -4.38 -1.59
N GLU A 131 2.82 -3.77 -1.30
CA GLU A 131 2.72 -2.46 -0.68
C GLU A 131 2.43 -2.61 0.80
N ILE A 132 3.33 -2.09 1.62
CA ILE A 132 3.19 -2.06 3.07
C ILE A 132 2.76 -0.66 3.46
N THR A 133 1.58 -0.56 4.09
CA THR A 133 1.05 0.69 4.64
C THR A 133 1.11 0.64 6.15
N VAL A 134 1.75 1.64 6.74
CA VAL A 134 1.78 1.86 8.18
C VAL A 134 1.07 3.15 8.56
N GLN A 135 0.50 3.19 9.76
CA GLN A 135 -0.14 4.37 10.32
C GLN A 135 0.59 4.87 11.57
N MET A 136 0.63 6.18 11.73
CA MET A 136 1.25 6.84 12.89
C MET A 136 0.64 8.23 13.14
N PRO A 137 0.79 8.79 14.35
CA PRO A 137 0.35 10.16 14.61
C PRO A 137 1.06 11.18 13.70
N ALA A 138 0.34 12.17 13.20
CA ALA A 138 0.86 13.24 12.34
C ALA A 138 1.95 14.10 13.02
N SER A 139 1.94 14.14 14.36
CA SER A 139 2.95 14.82 15.17
C SER A 139 4.26 14.03 15.31
N ARG A 140 4.32 12.79 14.82
CA ARG A 140 5.51 11.95 14.91
C ARG A 140 6.62 12.47 13.99
N ASN A 141 7.83 12.57 14.54
CA ASN A 141 9.04 12.98 13.83
C ASN A 141 10.19 11.96 13.90
N ASP A 142 10.04 10.87 14.65
CA ASP A 142 11.06 9.81 14.82
C ASP A 142 10.93 8.65 13.82
N PHE A 143 9.98 8.73 12.88
CA PHE A 143 9.85 7.72 11.82
C PHE A 143 10.98 7.83 10.79
N ARG A 144 11.66 6.70 10.54
CA ARG A 144 12.77 6.60 9.61
C ARG A 144 12.44 5.57 8.54
N ILE A 145 12.38 6.02 7.28
CA ILE A 145 12.08 5.14 6.13
C ILE A 145 13.10 3.98 6.06
N GLY A 146 14.39 4.25 6.30
CA GLY A 146 15.42 3.19 6.26
C GLY A 146 15.23 2.08 7.30
N ASP A 147 14.70 2.40 8.49
CA ASP A 147 14.38 1.36 9.49
C ASP A 147 13.15 0.56 9.07
N PHE A 148 12.16 1.22 8.49
CA PHE A 148 10.97 0.59 7.94
C PHE A 148 11.32 -0.37 6.79
N GLU A 149 12.12 0.08 5.81
CA GLU A 149 12.59 -0.75 4.69
C GLU A 149 13.35 -1.96 5.20
N ARG A 150 14.28 -1.77 6.15
CA ARG A 150 15.05 -2.86 6.74
C ARG A 150 14.16 -3.88 7.43
N ILE A 151 13.14 -3.45 8.17
CA ILE A 151 12.18 -4.36 8.80
C ILE A 151 11.40 -5.16 7.74
N VAL A 152 10.92 -4.52 6.68
CA VAL A 152 10.19 -5.22 5.61
C VAL A 152 11.11 -6.23 4.91
N ASP A 153 12.36 -5.85 4.67
CA ASP A 153 13.36 -6.72 4.05
C ASP A 153 13.70 -7.94 4.93
N ASP A 154 14.03 -7.69 6.21
CA ASP A 154 14.44 -8.71 7.18
C ASP A 154 13.31 -9.70 7.51
N GLU A 155 12.08 -9.21 7.68
CA GLU A 155 10.97 -10.02 8.17
C GLU A 155 10.14 -10.67 7.05
N PHE A 156 10.14 -10.11 5.83
CA PHE A 156 9.30 -10.61 4.74
C PHE A 156 10.04 -10.80 3.40
N ILE A 157 10.74 -9.80 2.86
CA ILE A 157 11.31 -9.95 1.50
C ILE A 157 12.31 -11.09 1.42
N LYS A 158 13.25 -11.19 2.36
CA LYS A 158 14.24 -12.29 2.42
C LYS A 158 13.60 -13.67 2.57
N LEU A 159 12.39 -13.73 3.14
CA LEU A 159 11.65 -14.97 3.30
C LEU A 159 11.14 -15.49 1.95
N VAL A 160 10.68 -14.60 1.05
CA VAL A 160 9.94 -14.98 -0.16
C VAL A 160 10.68 -14.71 -1.47
N ASP A 161 11.67 -13.82 -1.50
CA ASP A 161 12.34 -13.42 -2.73
C ASP A 161 13.29 -14.50 -3.28
N HIS A 162 13.21 -14.72 -4.58
CA HIS A 162 13.91 -15.76 -5.33
C HIS A 162 13.67 -17.17 -4.76
N LYS A 163 12.45 -17.45 -4.28
CA LYS A 163 12.06 -18.75 -3.68
C LYS A 163 10.99 -19.48 -4.48
N ASN A 164 10.92 -20.80 -4.25
CA ASN A 164 9.69 -21.56 -4.45
C ASN A 164 8.87 -21.49 -3.15
N LEU A 165 7.73 -20.80 -3.17
CA LEU A 165 6.91 -20.59 -1.97
C LEU A 165 6.45 -21.91 -1.35
N ASN A 166 6.12 -22.93 -2.14
CA ASN A 166 5.66 -24.21 -1.61
C ASN A 166 6.76 -25.05 -0.95
N ALA A 167 8.03 -24.83 -1.32
CA ALA A 167 9.14 -25.72 -0.95
C ALA A 167 10.16 -25.06 -0.01
N ASP A 168 10.35 -23.74 -0.13
CA ASP A 168 11.42 -23.02 0.57
C ASP A 168 10.90 -22.13 1.71
N VAL A 169 9.58 -22.01 1.87
CA VAL A 169 8.94 -21.08 2.81
C VAL A 169 7.97 -21.85 3.71
N GLU A 170 8.41 -22.11 4.95
CA GLU A 170 7.69 -22.96 5.94
C GLU A 170 6.24 -22.54 6.20
N GLN A 171 5.92 -21.25 6.03
CA GLN A 171 4.57 -20.71 6.22
C GLN A 171 3.57 -21.27 5.20
N PHE A 172 4.04 -21.81 4.06
CA PHE A 172 3.22 -22.41 3.02
C PHE A 172 3.24 -23.95 3.01
N ASP A 173 3.87 -24.61 3.99
CA ASP A 173 3.91 -26.07 4.09
C ASP A 173 2.51 -26.71 4.10
N LYS A 174 1.54 -26.04 4.72
CA LYS A 174 0.14 -26.50 4.85
C LYS A 174 -0.86 -25.51 4.28
N MET A 175 -0.40 -24.54 3.50
CA MET A 175 -1.21 -23.44 3.01
C MET A 175 -0.87 -23.15 1.56
N ASN A 176 -1.89 -23.10 0.71
CA ASN A 176 -1.69 -22.71 -0.68
C ASN A 176 -1.19 -21.26 -0.76
N PRO A 177 -0.13 -20.97 -1.55
CA PRO A 177 0.41 -19.61 -1.71
C PRO A 177 -0.47 -18.77 -2.65
N THR A 178 -1.77 -18.69 -2.40
CA THR A 178 -2.63 -17.73 -3.09
C THR A 178 -2.24 -16.30 -2.69
N VAL A 179 -2.59 -15.30 -3.52
CA VAL A 179 -2.27 -13.89 -3.23
C VAL A 179 -2.84 -13.42 -1.89
N GLU A 180 -4.00 -13.96 -1.47
CA GLU A 180 -4.61 -13.70 -0.18
C GLU A 180 -3.78 -14.26 0.97
N ASN A 181 -3.33 -15.51 0.85
CA ASN A 181 -2.51 -16.15 1.86
C ASN A 181 -1.11 -15.50 1.94
N ILE A 182 -0.54 -15.06 0.82
CA ILE A 182 0.71 -14.29 0.81
C ILE A 182 0.53 -12.96 1.57
N ALA A 183 -0.58 -12.24 1.35
CA ALA A 183 -0.88 -11.02 2.09
C ALA A 183 -1.04 -11.27 3.60
N GLY A 184 -1.69 -12.37 3.97
CA GLY A 184 -1.83 -12.81 5.37
C GLY A 184 -0.49 -13.19 6.02
N VAL A 185 0.38 -13.92 5.31
CA VAL A 185 1.72 -14.27 5.79
C VAL A 185 2.57 -13.01 5.98
N ALA A 186 2.57 -12.10 4.99
CA ALA A 186 3.25 -10.81 5.10
C ALA A 186 2.76 -10.01 6.31
N TRP A 187 1.44 -9.96 6.53
CA TRP A 187 0.88 -9.32 7.71
C TRP A 187 1.39 -9.95 9.01
N ASN A 188 1.33 -11.29 9.11
CA ASN A 188 1.75 -12.01 10.31
C ASN A 188 3.23 -11.79 10.64
N GLN A 189 4.10 -11.69 9.62
CA GLN A 189 5.51 -11.41 9.83
C GLN A 189 5.77 -9.98 10.29
N LEU A 190 5.03 -9.01 9.74
CA LEU A 190 5.28 -7.58 9.93
C LEU A 190 4.50 -6.96 11.11
N ALA A 191 3.39 -7.57 11.53
CA ALA A 191 2.57 -7.07 12.62
C ALA A 191 3.38 -6.96 13.92
N GLY A 192 3.38 -5.77 14.52
CA GLY A 192 4.13 -5.49 15.76
C GLY A 192 5.65 -5.29 15.57
N ARG A 193 6.18 -5.35 14.35
CA ARG A 193 7.63 -5.18 14.09
C ARG A 193 8.07 -3.71 13.99
N PHE A 194 7.16 -2.80 13.67
CA PHE A 194 7.48 -1.37 13.48
C PHE A 194 7.52 -0.54 14.78
N GLY A 195 7.73 -1.19 15.93
CA GLY A 195 7.82 -0.53 17.23
C GLY A 195 6.54 0.23 17.58
N LYS A 196 6.61 1.56 17.66
CA LYS A 196 5.46 2.41 17.98
C LYS A 196 4.62 2.79 16.76
N VAL A 197 5.01 2.37 15.55
CA VAL A 197 4.24 2.53 14.32
C VAL A 197 3.39 1.28 14.14
N ARG A 198 2.15 1.43 13.68
CA ARG A 198 1.23 0.31 13.51
C ARG A 198 1.14 -0.07 12.04
N LEU A 199 1.26 -1.36 11.73
CA LEU A 199 0.89 -1.89 10.42
C LEU A 199 -0.61 -1.67 10.20
N HIS A 200 -0.95 -1.09 9.07
CA HIS A 200 -2.32 -0.71 8.72
C HIS A 200 -2.88 -1.58 7.60
N ARG A 201 -2.11 -1.80 6.53
CA ARG A 201 -2.52 -2.62 5.38
C ARG A 201 -1.31 -3.25 4.71
N VAL A 202 -1.48 -4.48 4.27
CA VAL A 202 -0.60 -5.14 3.30
C VAL A 202 -1.38 -5.34 2.01
N THR A 203 -0.84 -4.93 0.87
CA THR A 203 -1.43 -5.27 -0.44
C THR A 203 -0.43 -6.02 -1.27
N VAL A 204 -0.81 -7.17 -1.81
CA VAL A 204 0.05 -8.00 -2.67
C VAL A 204 -0.59 -8.07 -4.05
N TRP A 205 0.17 -7.70 -5.08
CA TRP A 205 -0.19 -7.91 -6.49
C TRP A 205 0.58 -9.11 -7.01
N GLU A 206 -0.16 -10.12 -7.48
CA GLU A 206 0.41 -11.20 -8.29
C GLU A 206 0.63 -10.73 -9.73
N THR A 207 -0.30 -9.91 -10.23
CA THR A 207 -0.21 -9.20 -11.51
C THR A 207 -0.87 -7.83 -11.38
N ASP A 208 -0.74 -6.97 -12.40
CA ASP A 208 -1.45 -5.68 -12.45
C ASP A 208 -2.98 -5.78 -12.31
N LYS A 209 -3.55 -6.98 -12.53
CA LYS A 209 -5.00 -7.22 -12.51
C LYS A 209 -5.48 -8.02 -11.29
N THR A 210 -4.55 -8.67 -10.57
CA THR A 210 -4.87 -9.60 -9.49
C THR A 210 -4.10 -9.20 -8.25
N TYR A 211 -4.83 -8.77 -7.22
CA TYR A 211 -4.26 -8.36 -5.95
C TYR A 211 -5.19 -8.66 -4.78
N CYS A 212 -4.61 -8.72 -3.58
CA CYS A 212 -5.34 -8.79 -2.33
C CYS A 212 -4.81 -7.73 -1.35
N SER A 213 -5.71 -7.07 -0.63
CA SER A 213 -5.39 -6.22 0.50
C SER A 213 -5.85 -6.86 1.81
N TYR A 214 -4.99 -6.86 2.82
CA TYR A 214 -5.23 -7.41 4.15
C TYR A 214 -4.95 -6.36 5.23
N GLU A 215 -5.88 -6.20 6.18
CA GLU A 215 -5.85 -5.13 7.21
C GLU A 215 -5.94 -5.66 8.66
N GLY A 216 -5.73 -6.97 8.86
CA GLY A 216 -5.73 -7.61 10.19
C GLY A 216 -6.90 -8.56 10.43
#